data_AF-A0A0G1IG66-F1
#
_entry.id   AF-A0A0G1IG66-F1
#
_cell.length_a   1.000
_cell.length_b   1.000
_cell.length_c   1.000
_cell.angle_alpha   90.00
_cell.angle_beta   90.00
_cell.angle_gamma   90.00
#
_symmetry.space_group_name_H-M   'P 1'
#
loop_
_entity.id
_entity.type
_entity.pdbx_description
1 polymer ?
#
loop_
_entity_poly.entity_id
_entity_poly.type
_entity_poly.pdbx_seq_one_letter_code
_entity_poly.pdbx_strand_id
1 'polypeptide(L)'
;MDPETHSTSSGQAKTCQNCKQNFTIESEDFDFYKKIDVPPPTWCPECRLISRIIWRNEWILYRRKDNKTGEKIFSVYSDDAPVNVYHRDYWWSDKWDAIDYGRDYDWSKPFFEQVKDLIKEVPFPSGAVIEGVNSDYCQNYTRLKNCYMTFGSSYCEDCAYVIWGGYAKSSFDSHMIYGSELCYECLNINKCYRTFFSTDCEECQDVYFSKDCVGCSSCFGCIGLRNKRFNIFNKPYSKNGYFAEIEKIDIGSFKGKSLTQNQSLQKWLSWPHKFMHGRKNNNVLGEYIYNSKNVSNSWRISNSENCKYCQNLLTPTSRDCFDYTNWGQMAELVYNSLQCGENVYDVKFSVSSFPAVKSIYYSVFCASSSNLFACVGLRNKQYCILNKQYTKEEYEELVPRIIKH
;
A
#
# COMPACT_ATOMS: atom_id res chain seq x y z
N MET A 1 37.98 -3.67 -21.03
CA MET A 1 36.79 -2.81 -20.89
C MET A 1 36.09 -3.30 -19.66
N ASP A 2 36.38 -2.63 -18.57
CA ASP A 2 36.62 -3.33 -17.31
C ASP A 2 35.47 -3.04 -16.34
N PRO A 3 34.93 -4.05 -15.64
CA PRO A 3 33.83 -3.87 -14.70
C PRO A 3 34.33 -3.40 -13.32
N GLU A 4 35.30 -2.49 -13.28
CA GLU A 4 35.85 -1.94 -12.04
C GLU A 4 35.32 -0.54 -11.71
N THR A 5 34.07 -0.50 -11.22
CA THR A 5 33.54 0.60 -10.42
C THR A 5 32.90 0.07 -9.14
N HIS A 6 33.61 -0.81 -8.43
CA HIS A 6 33.30 -1.13 -7.04
C HIS A 6 33.54 0.11 -6.16
N SER A 7 32.49 0.90 -5.97
CA SER A 7 32.44 1.92 -4.93
C SER A 7 32.63 1.25 -3.57
N THR A 8 33.73 1.57 -2.89
CA THR A 8 34.00 1.12 -1.53
C THR A 8 33.25 1.99 -0.53
N SER A 9 31.92 1.82 -0.43
CA SER A 9 31.13 2.44 0.64
C SER A 9 31.53 1.81 1.99
N SER A 10 31.96 2.65 2.93
CA SER A 10 32.38 2.21 4.27
C SER A 10 31.19 2.23 5.24
N GLY A 11 30.16 1.45 4.92
CA GLY A 11 28.94 1.33 5.73
C GLY A 11 29.22 0.92 7.18
N GLN A 12 28.47 1.50 8.13
CA GLN A 12 28.66 1.23 9.55
C GLN A 12 27.81 0.03 10.00
N ALA A 13 28.47 -1.03 10.46
CA ALA A 13 27.82 -2.13 11.14
C ALA A 13 27.19 -1.70 12.48
N LYS A 14 25.96 -2.15 12.72
CA LYS A 14 25.16 -1.93 13.94
C LYS A 14 24.56 -3.25 14.41
N THR A 15 24.24 -3.35 15.69
CA THR A 15 23.45 -4.45 16.26
C THR A 15 22.05 -3.96 16.58
N CYS A 16 21.02 -4.67 16.09
CA CYS A 16 19.61 -4.30 16.26
C CYS A 16 19.19 -4.34 17.74
N GLN A 17 18.65 -3.25 18.27
CA GLN A 17 18.15 -3.21 19.66
C GLN A 17 17.04 -4.22 19.93
N ASN A 18 16.20 -4.55 18.93
CA ASN A 18 15.15 -5.55 19.06
C ASN A 18 15.70 -6.99 18.90
N CYS A 19 15.86 -7.48 17.67
CA CYS A 19 16.20 -8.87 17.39
C CYS A 19 17.69 -9.27 17.61
N LYS A 20 18.54 -8.33 18.04
CA LYS A 20 20.00 -8.52 18.28
C LYS A 20 20.82 -8.95 17.05
N GLN A 21 20.23 -9.03 15.87
CA GLN A 21 20.95 -9.30 14.62
C GLN A 21 21.75 -8.07 14.17
N ASN A 22 22.84 -8.30 13.44
CA ASN A 22 23.63 -7.23 12.86
C ASN A 22 22.98 -6.70 11.57
N PHE A 23 23.11 -5.40 11.33
CA PHE A 23 22.68 -4.72 10.10
C PHE A 23 23.64 -3.57 9.77
N THR A 24 23.77 -3.23 8.50
CA THR A 24 24.57 -2.08 8.05
C THR A 24 23.68 -0.85 7.90
N ILE A 25 24.25 0.33 8.19
CA ILE A 25 23.75 1.62 7.71
C ILE A 25 24.80 2.12 6.71
N GLU A 26 24.42 2.34 5.45
CA GLU A 26 25.37 2.75 4.41
C GLU A 26 25.83 4.20 4.63
N SER A 27 26.99 4.56 4.07
CA SER A 27 27.56 5.91 4.23
C SER A 27 26.59 7.01 3.83
N GLU A 28 25.80 6.79 2.78
CA GLU A 28 24.86 7.74 2.20
C GLU A 28 23.54 7.82 2.99
N ASP A 29 23.23 6.80 3.80
CA ASP A 29 22.04 6.80 4.67
C ASP A 29 22.20 7.80 5.83
N PHE A 30 23.44 8.02 6.30
CA PHE A 30 23.72 9.03 7.33
C PHE A 30 23.43 10.46 6.86
N ASP A 31 23.71 10.77 5.58
CA ASP A 31 23.36 12.06 5.00
C ASP A 31 21.83 12.23 4.90
N PHE A 32 21.07 11.16 4.67
CA PHE A 32 19.60 11.22 4.73
C PHE A 32 19.08 11.51 6.15
N TYR A 33 19.53 10.78 7.18
CA TYR A 33 19.10 11.03 8.56
C TYR A 33 19.47 12.45 9.04
N LYS A 34 20.63 12.95 8.62
CA LYS A 34 21.08 14.33 8.86
C LYS A 34 20.27 15.38 8.09
N LYS A 35 19.87 15.10 6.84
CA LYS A 35 19.04 15.98 6.01
C LYS A 35 17.65 16.24 6.62
N ILE A 36 17.16 15.32 7.44
CA ILE A 36 15.80 15.33 7.99
C ILE A 36 15.75 15.49 9.53
N ASP A 37 16.88 15.83 10.16
CA ASP A 37 17.06 16.09 11.60
C ASP A 37 16.55 14.98 12.54
N VAL A 38 16.96 13.73 12.30
CA VAL A 38 16.67 12.59 13.19
C VAL A 38 17.91 11.72 13.46
N PRO A 39 17.97 11.02 14.62
CA PRO A 39 19.01 10.01 14.84
C PRO A 39 18.86 8.82 13.88
N PRO A 40 19.96 8.22 13.39
CA PRO A 40 19.93 6.96 12.64
C PRO A 40 19.27 5.82 13.44
N PRO A 41 18.61 4.85 12.78
CA PRO A 41 17.85 3.82 13.45
C PRO A 41 18.70 2.89 14.31
N THR A 42 18.12 2.49 15.44
CA THR A 42 18.64 1.44 16.31
C THR A 42 18.04 0.05 16.00
N TRP A 43 17.02 -0.01 15.12
CA TRP A 43 16.31 -1.22 14.70
C TRP A 43 16.59 -1.53 13.22
N CYS A 44 16.84 -2.81 12.90
CA CYS A 44 17.01 -3.27 11.52
C CYS A 44 15.71 -3.13 10.69
N PRO A 45 15.79 -3.10 9.34
CA PRO A 45 14.64 -2.83 8.47
C PRO A 45 13.43 -3.77 8.69
N GLU A 46 13.69 -5.05 8.95
CA GLU A 46 12.64 -6.05 9.23
C GLU A 46 11.90 -5.75 10.55
N CYS A 47 12.62 -5.42 11.63
CA CYS A 47 11.99 -5.03 12.89
C CYS A 47 11.17 -3.74 12.76
N ARG A 48 11.63 -2.79 11.92
CA ARG A 48 10.85 -1.59 11.60
C ARG A 48 9.58 -1.94 10.82
N LEU A 49 9.67 -2.82 9.81
CA LEU A 49 8.51 -3.31 9.06
C LEU A 49 7.47 -3.94 9.98
N ILE A 50 7.88 -4.86 10.87
CA ILE A 50 7.01 -5.49 11.86
C ILE A 50 6.33 -4.42 12.73
N SER A 51 7.09 -3.45 13.26
CA SER A 51 6.54 -2.37 14.11
C SER A 51 5.54 -1.45 13.42
N ARG A 52 5.56 -1.39 12.08
CA ARG A 52 4.51 -0.72 11.30
C ARG A 52 3.30 -1.63 11.11
N ILE A 53 3.46 -2.79 10.49
CA ILE A 53 2.34 -3.59 9.98
C ILE A 53 1.39 -4.11 11.09
N ILE A 54 1.84 -4.20 12.35
CA ILE A 54 0.95 -4.48 13.50
C ILE A 54 -0.21 -3.47 13.65
N TRP A 55 -0.09 -2.25 13.12
CA TRP A 55 -1.13 -1.23 13.18
C TRP A 55 -2.20 -1.34 12.08
N ARG A 56 -2.11 -2.36 11.20
CA ARG A 56 -3.03 -2.52 10.07
C ARG A 56 -3.46 -3.95 9.86
N ASN A 57 -4.77 -4.13 9.79
CA ASN A 57 -5.40 -5.33 9.26
C ASN A 57 -5.82 -5.07 7.81
N GLU A 58 -5.42 -5.96 6.90
CA GLU A 58 -5.72 -5.89 5.46
C GLU A 58 -6.87 -6.82 5.03
N TRP A 59 -7.15 -7.89 5.79
CA TRP A 59 -7.85 -9.07 5.26
C TRP A 59 -9.00 -9.60 6.13
N ILE A 60 -9.01 -9.31 7.43
CA ILE A 60 -9.94 -9.95 8.37
C ILE A 60 -11.07 -9.00 8.75
N LEU A 61 -12.31 -9.39 8.50
CA LEU A 61 -13.51 -8.69 8.98
C LEU A 61 -14.03 -9.33 10.27
N TYR A 62 -13.78 -8.68 11.40
CA TYR A 62 -14.32 -9.07 12.70
C TYR A 62 -15.77 -8.57 12.85
N ARG A 63 -16.58 -9.30 13.62
CA ARG A 63 -17.95 -8.91 14.00
C ARG A 63 -18.00 -8.60 15.49
N ARG A 64 -17.59 -7.38 15.87
CA ARG A 64 -17.58 -6.91 17.27
C ARG A 64 -18.80 -6.08 17.61
N LYS A 65 -18.93 -5.71 18.89
CA LYS A 65 -19.86 -4.65 19.31
C LYS A 65 -19.29 -3.26 19.04
N ASP A 66 -20.17 -2.34 18.66
CA ASP A 66 -19.93 -0.90 18.71
C ASP A 66 -19.84 -0.43 20.17
N ASN A 67 -18.78 0.28 20.55
CA ASN A 67 -18.59 0.81 21.91
C ASN A 67 -19.50 2.00 22.25
N LYS A 68 -20.20 2.59 21.27
CA LYS A 68 -21.21 3.66 21.45
C LYS A 68 -22.62 3.09 21.54
N THR A 69 -23.02 2.21 20.60
CA THR A 69 -24.43 1.75 20.49
C THR A 69 -24.67 0.35 21.04
N GLY A 70 -23.62 -0.47 21.18
CA GLY A 70 -23.73 -1.89 21.56
C GLY A 70 -24.19 -2.82 20.42
N GLU A 71 -24.49 -2.27 19.24
CA GLU A 71 -24.91 -3.03 18.05
C GLU A 71 -23.74 -3.83 17.46
N LYS A 72 -24.05 -4.83 16.63
CA LYS A 72 -23.02 -5.65 15.96
C LYS A 72 -22.57 -4.99 14.67
N ILE A 73 -21.28 -4.69 14.57
CA ILE A 73 -20.66 -4.01 13.43
C ILE A 73 -19.52 -4.83 12.83
N PHE A 74 -19.24 -4.63 11.55
CA PHE A 74 -18.02 -5.10 10.91
C PHE A 74 -16.86 -4.17 11.25
N SER A 75 -15.70 -4.76 11.56
CA SER A 75 -14.54 -4.06 12.13
C SER A 75 -13.22 -4.63 11.63
N VAL A 76 -12.23 -3.75 11.42
CA VAL A 76 -10.82 -4.14 11.22
C VAL A 76 -10.11 -4.52 12.53
N TYR A 77 -10.68 -4.16 13.69
CA TYR A 77 -10.23 -4.55 15.02
C TYR A 77 -11.04 -5.73 15.56
N SER A 78 -10.37 -6.69 16.21
CA SER A 78 -10.99 -7.85 16.86
C SER A 78 -11.75 -7.51 18.15
N ASP A 79 -12.45 -8.48 18.74
CA ASP A 79 -13.15 -8.29 20.04
C ASP A 79 -12.19 -8.14 21.23
N ASP A 80 -10.98 -8.72 21.15
CA ASP A 80 -9.93 -8.67 22.17
C ASP A 80 -8.95 -7.49 22.00
N ALA A 81 -9.04 -6.75 20.90
CA ALA A 81 -8.23 -5.56 20.67
C ALA A 81 -8.57 -4.47 21.71
N PRO A 82 -7.59 -3.96 22.49
CA PRO A 82 -7.80 -3.07 23.63
C PRO A 82 -8.03 -1.60 23.22
N VAL A 83 -9.01 -1.39 22.34
CA VAL A 83 -9.42 -0.10 21.77
C VAL A 83 -10.94 0.01 21.74
N ASN A 84 -11.44 1.23 22.00
CA ASN A 84 -12.83 1.56 21.72
C ASN A 84 -13.03 1.69 20.20
N VAL A 85 -14.13 1.15 19.66
CA VAL A 85 -14.45 1.22 18.22
C VAL A 85 -15.90 1.65 18.05
N TYR A 86 -16.12 2.70 17.27
CA TYR A 86 -17.44 3.17 16.85
C TYR A 86 -17.69 2.79 15.39
N HIS A 87 -18.95 2.60 15.00
CA HIS A 87 -19.32 2.46 13.59
C HIS A 87 -18.80 3.66 12.80
N ARG A 88 -18.20 3.38 11.62
CA ARG A 88 -17.67 4.37 10.68
C ARG A 88 -18.50 5.66 10.65
N ASP A 89 -19.78 5.57 10.33
CA ASP A 89 -20.62 6.75 10.10
C ASP A 89 -20.98 7.53 11.37
N TYR A 90 -20.86 6.93 12.56
CA TYR A 90 -20.90 7.68 13.81
C TYR A 90 -19.59 8.42 14.04
N TRP A 91 -18.45 7.73 13.85
CA TRP A 91 -17.11 8.28 14.05
C TRP A 91 -16.82 9.49 13.15
N TRP A 92 -17.35 9.49 11.92
CA TRP A 92 -17.24 10.60 10.96
C TRP A 92 -18.30 11.71 11.13
N SER A 93 -19.17 11.64 12.14
CA SER A 93 -20.21 12.65 12.40
C SER A 93 -19.87 13.53 13.60
N ASP A 94 -20.43 14.76 13.63
CA ASP A 94 -20.21 15.78 14.68
C ASP A 94 -20.85 15.44 16.05
N LYS A 95 -20.96 14.14 16.38
CA LYS A 95 -21.60 13.61 17.59
C LYS A 95 -20.60 13.29 18.72
N TRP A 96 -19.32 13.63 18.52
CA TRP A 96 -18.23 13.54 19.50
C TRP A 96 -17.06 14.46 19.03
N ASP A 97 -16.20 14.94 19.93
CA ASP A 97 -14.88 15.51 19.59
C ASP A 97 -13.78 14.70 20.29
N ALA A 98 -12.64 14.51 19.64
CA ALA A 98 -11.46 13.88 20.23
C ALA A 98 -10.75 14.80 21.25
N ILE A 99 -11.04 16.11 21.26
CA ILE A 99 -10.63 17.07 22.30
C ILE A 99 -11.21 16.71 23.68
N ASP A 100 -12.37 16.06 23.76
CA ASP A 100 -13.00 15.63 25.02
C ASP A 100 -12.13 14.65 25.82
N TYR A 101 -11.13 14.05 25.17
CA TYR A 101 -10.15 13.11 25.73
C TYR A 101 -8.76 13.77 25.99
N GLY A 102 -8.66 15.10 25.84
CA GLY A 102 -7.40 15.84 25.94
C GLY A 102 -6.76 15.78 27.34
N ARG A 103 -5.44 15.63 27.40
CA ARG A 103 -4.66 15.49 28.63
C ARG A 103 -3.52 16.49 28.70
N ASP A 104 -3.19 16.94 29.91
CA ASP A 104 -1.90 17.60 30.19
C ASP A 104 -0.77 16.57 30.31
N TYR A 105 0.45 17.00 29.97
CA TYR A 105 1.62 16.12 29.98
C TYR A 105 2.15 15.87 31.41
N ASP A 106 2.24 14.58 31.77
CA ASP A 106 2.67 14.14 33.08
C ASP A 106 4.18 13.85 33.14
N TRP A 107 4.96 14.77 33.72
CA TRP A 107 6.41 14.65 33.90
C TRP A 107 6.85 13.50 34.86
N SER A 108 5.92 12.75 35.44
CA SER A 108 6.23 11.54 36.22
C SER A 108 6.18 10.24 35.40
N LYS A 109 5.72 10.29 34.13
CA LYS A 109 5.48 9.10 33.29
C LYS A 109 6.21 9.16 31.94
N PRO A 110 6.82 8.06 31.48
CA PRO A 110 7.34 7.96 30.11
C PRO A 110 6.27 8.30 29.06
N PHE A 111 6.63 9.15 28.10
CA PHE A 111 5.72 9.71 27.08
C PHE A 111 4.84 8.65 26.40
N PHE A 112 5.43 7.55 25.93
CA PHE A 112 4.69 6.52 25.19
C PHE A 112 3.69 5.72 26.04
N GLU A 113 3.84 5.64 27.37
CA GLU A 113 2.81 5.03 28.22
C GLU A 113 1.57 5.94 28.33
N GLN A 114 1.77 7.27 28.37
CA GLN A 114 0.67 8.25 28.34
C GLN A 114 -0.12 8.16 27.01
N VAL A 115 0.58 8.00 25.88
CA VAL A 115 0.00 7.79 24.55
C VAL A 115 -0.76 6.46 24.49
N LYS A 116 -0.16 5.37 24.98
CA LYS A 116 -0.74 4.02 25.04
C LYS A 116 -2.02 3.97 25.90
N ASP A 117 -2.11 4.75 26.96
CA ASP A 117 -3.34 4.87 27.75
C ASP A 117 -4.42 5.67 27.00
N LEU A 118 -4.05 6.76 26.31
CA LEU A 118 -4.99 7.54 25.49
C LEU A 118 -5.60 6.70 24.34
N ILE A 119 -4.81 5.81 23.72
CA ILE A 119 -5.27 4.87 22.66
C ILE A 119 -6.37 3.92 23.15
N LYS A 120 -6.42 3.55 24.43
CA LYS A 120 -7.46 2.66 24.96
C LYS A 120 -8.82 3.34 25.09
N GLU A 121 -8.80 4.65 25.35
CA GLU A 121 -9.98 5.45 25.68
C GLU A 121 -10.59 6.13 24.45
N VAL A 122 -9.76 6.71 23.57
CA VAL A 122 -10.24 7.38 22.34
C VAL A 122 -10.85 6.34 21.38
N PRO A 123 -12.05 6.59 20.83
CA PRO A 123 -12.68 5.68 19.88
C PRO A 123 -12.05 5.74 18.48
N PHE A 124 -11.91 4.57 17.85
CA PHE A 124 -11.47 4.39 16.47
C PHE A 124 -12.67 4.15 15.53
N PRO A 125 -12.55 4.47 14.22
CA PRO A 125 -13.56 4.11 13.23
C PRO A 125 -13.47 2.61 12.93
N SER A 126 -14.60 1.93 12.76
CA SER A 126 -14.62 0.48 12.50
C SER A 126 -13.93 0.05 11.19
N GLY A 127 -13.70 0.96 10.24
CA GLY A 127 -12.97 0.65 9.00
C GLY A 127 -12.55 1.90 8.21
N ALA A 128 -11.48 1.75 7.43
CA ALA A 128 -10.97 2.79 6.54
C ALA A 128 -11.72 2.76 5.21
N VAL A 129 -12.86 3.43 5.16
CA VAL A 129 -13.80 3.43 4.03
C VAL A 129 -14.27 4.84 3.71
N ILE A 130 -14.20 5.23 2.44
CA ILE A 130 -14.65 6.53 1.91
C ILE A 130 -15.70 6.30 0.81
N GLU A 131 -16.86 6.96 0.93
CA GLU A 131 -17.92 7.02 -0.10
C GLU A 131 -18.36 5.65 -0.68
N GLY A 132 -18.57 4.66 0.18
CA GLY A 132 -19.02 3.32 -0.22
C GLY A 132 -20.52 3.19 -0.46
N VAL A 133 -20.91 2.40 -1.47
CA VAL A 133 -22.30 2.04 -1.78
C VAL A 133 -22.44 0.52 -1.85
N ASN A 134 -23.36 -0.08 -1.10
CA ASN A 134 -23.65 -1.53 -1.12
C ASN A 134 -22.37 -2.41 -1.04
N SER A 135 -21.44 -2.06 -0.15
CA SER A 135 -20.07 -2.61 -0.13
C SER A 135 -19.56 -2.85 1.30
N ASP A 136 -20.42 -3.41 2.15
CA ASP A 136 -20.20 -3.51 3.61
C ASP A 136 -19.22 -4.62 4.00
N TYR A 137 -18.96 -5.55 3.07
CA TYR A 137 -17.98 -6.63 3.18
C TYR A 137 -16.60 -6.25 2.59
N CYS A 138 -16.30 -4.95 2.48
CA CYS A 138 -15.07 -4.44 1.86
C CYS A 138 -14.33 -3.50 2.84
N GLN A 139 -13.01 -3.38 2.73
CA GLN A 139 -12.18 -2.52 3.60
C GLN A 139 -11.03 -1.82 2.86
N ASN A 140 -10.47 -0.79 3.51
CA ASN A 140 -9.31 -0.02 3.07
C ASN A 140 -9.51 0.61 1.68
N TYR A 141 -10.69 1.19 1.42
CA TYR A 141 -11.15 1.57 0.09
C TYR A 141 -11.72 2.99 -0.06
N THR A 142 -11.70 3.48 -1.30
CA THR A 142 -12.38 4.71 -1.73
C THR A 142 -13.38 4.41 -2.86
N ARG A 143 -14.63 4.88 -2.72
CA ARG A 143 -15.66 4.91 -3.78
C ARG A 143 -16.01 3.57 -4.44
N LEU A 144 -16.05 2.48 -3.66
CA LEU A 144 -16.57 1.20 -4.15
C LEU A 144 -18.09 1.19 -4.22
N LYS A 145 -18.65 0.50 -5.21
CA LYS A 145 -20.09 0.38 -5.44
C LYS A 145 -20.47 -1.06 -5.80
N ASN A 146 -21.40 -1.65 -5.04
CA ASN A 146 -21.84 -3.05 -5.20
C ASN A 146 -20.68 -4.07 -5.13
N CYS A 147 -19.68 -3.85 -4.28
CA CYS A 147 -18.50 -4.71 -4.15
C CYS A 147 -18.61 -5.71 -2.99
N TYR A 148 -18.03 -6.90 -3.16
CA TYR A 148 -18.04 -7.96 -2.15
C TYR A 148 -16.65 -8.54 -1.90
N MET A 149 -16.21 -8.57 -0.63
CA MET A 149 -14.89 -9.09 -0.22
C MET A 149 -13.72 -8.45 -0.98
N THR A 150 -13.84 -7.15 -1.30
CA THR A 150 -12.84 -6.36 -2.01
C THR A 150 -12.02 -5.52 -1.03
N PHE A 151 -10.69 -5.57 -1.13
CA PHE A 151 -9.79 -4.98 -0.13
C PHE A 151 -8.74 -4.07 -0.76
N GLY A 152 -8.42 -2.95 -0.09
CA GLY A 152 -7.33 -2.05 -0.47
C GLY A 152 -7.46 -1.40 -1.86
N SER A 153 -8.67 -1.43 -2.44
CA SER A 153 -8.95 -1.06 -3.84
C SER A 153 -9.69 0.29 -3.93
N SER A 154 -9.79 0.88 -5.12
CA SER A 154 -10.48 2.16 -5.29
C SER A 154 -11.32 2.23 -6.57
N TYR A 155 -12.53 2.79 -6.46
CA TYR A 155 -13.46 3.02 -7.59
C TYR A 155 -13.84 1.79 -8.43
N CYS A 156 -13.71 0.56 -7.91
CA CYS A 156 -14.30 -0.63 -8.54
C CYS A 156 -15.83 -0.62 -8.37
N GLU A 157 -16.55 -1.15 -9.35
CA GLU A 157 -18.01 -1.26 -9.32
C GLU A 157 -18.43 -2.66 -9.77
N ASP A 158 -19.44 -3.25 -9.12
CA ASP A 158 -19.95 -4.62 -9.33
C ASP A 158 -18.80 -5.68 -9.38
N CYS A 159 -17.83 -5.60 -8.47
CA CYS A 159 -16.67 -6.49 -8.38
C CYS A 159 -16.67 -7.36 -7.12
N ALA A 160 -16.16 -8.60 -7.23
CA ALA A 160 -15.95 -9.49 -6.10
C ALA A 160 -14.47 -9.93 -5.96
N TYR A 161 -14.01 -10.11 -4.72
CA TYR A 161 -12.70 -10.65 -4.33
C TYR A 161 -11.45 -9.87 -4.81
N VAL A 162 -11.63 -8.67 -5.37
CA VAL A 162 -10.54 -7.85 -5.92
C VAL A 162 -9.65 -7.28 -4.80
N ILE A 163 -8.34 -7.31 -5.01
CA ILE A 163 -7.34 -6.74 -4.10
C ILE A 163 -6.48 -5.70 -4.85
N TRP A 164 -6.20 -4.58 -4.15
CA TRP A 164 -5.43 -3.41 -4.60
C TRP A 164 -5.69 -2.96 -6.08
N GLY A 165 -6.95 -3.08 -6.56
CA GLY A 165 -7.36 -2.71 -7.91
C GLY A 165 -7.88 -1.27 -8.03
N GLY A 166 -7.94 -0.74 -9.26
CA GLY A 166 -8.48 0.59 -9.54
C GLY A 166 -9.33 0.66 -10.80
N TYR A 167 -10.63 0.92 -10.65
CA TYR A 167 -11.64 1.05 -11.74
C TYR A 167 -11.64 -0.09 -12.79
N ALA A 168 -12.60 -1.01 -12.68
CA ALA A 168 -13.50 -1.39 -13.78
C ALA A 168 -14.47 -2.51 -13.35
N LYS A 169 -15.48 -2.74 -14.18
CA LYS A 169 -16.77 -3.35 -13.85
C LYS A 169 -17.17 -4.33 -14.97
N SER A 170 -17.58 -5.58 -14.75
CA SER A 170 -17.78 -6.34 -13.51
C SER A 170 -16.85 -7.57 -13.51
N SER A 171 -15.82 -7.60 -12.66
CA SER A 171 -14.93 -8.77 -12.52
C SER A 171 -15.23 -9.56 -11.25
N PHE A 172 -15.17 -10.89 -11.35
CA PHE A 172 -15.47 -11.81 -10.23
C PHE A 172 -14.24 -12.50 -9.61
N ASP A 173 -13.07 -12.36 -10.23
CA ASP A 173 -11.76 -12.33 -9.55
C ASP A 173 -10.69 -11.78 -10.52
N SER A 174 -9.81 -10.90 -10.04
CA SER A 174 -8.48 -10.59 -10.62
C SER A 174 -7.71 -9.58 -9.76
N HIS A 175 -6.37 -9.63 -9.82
CA HIS A 175 -5.48 -8.88 -8.94
C HIS A 175 -4.65 -7.82 -9.70
N MET A 176 -4.55 -6.60 -9.15
CA MET A 176 -3.79 -5.48 -9.74
C MET A 176 -4.26 -5.02 -11.12
N ILE A 177 -5.57 -4.81 -11.28
CA ILE A 177 -6.15 -4.27 -12.51
C ILE A 177 -6.28 -2.75 -12.46
N TYR A 178 -5.94 -2.09 -13.57
CA TYR A 178 -6.38 -0.72 -13.86
C TYR A 178 -7.07 -0.64 -15.23
N GLY A 179 -8.29 -0.08 -15.26
CA GLY A 179 -9.03 0.26 -16.48
C GLY A 179 -9.27 -0.89 -17.47
N SER A 180 -9.52 -2.12 -16.98
CA SER A 180 -9.71 -3.32 -17.82
C SER A 180 -11.09 -3.97 -17.62
N GLU A 181 -11.74 -4.41 -18.69
CA GLU A 181 -13.15 -4.85 -18.68
C GLU A 181 -13.31 -6.31 -19.15
N LEU A 182 -14.33 -7.00 -18.63
CA LEU A 182 -14.64 -8.41 -18.93
C LEU A 182 -13.43 -9.37 -18.74
N CYS A 183 -12.67 -9.19 -17.65
CA CYS A 183 -11.47 -9.97 -17.35
C CYS A 183 -11.68 -10.88 -16.12
N TYR A 184 -11.00 -12.05 -16.10
CA TYR A 184 -11.17 -13.07 -15.06
C TYR A 184 -9.91 -13.93 -14.84
N GLU A 185 -9.61 -14.25 -13.57
CA GLU A 185 -8.41 -15.00 -13.15
C GLU A 185 -7.10 -14.43 -13.71
N CYS A 186 -7.01 -13.09 -13.75
CA CYS A 186 -5.87 -12.36 -14.26
C CYS A 186 -5.04 -11.70 -13.15
N LEU A 187 -3.73 -11.62 -13.36
CA LEU A 187 -2.76 -11.00 -12.45
C LEU A 187 -1.99 -9.90 -13.18
N ASN A 188 -2.01 -8.67 -12.65
CA ASN A 188 -1.33 -7.51 -13.22
C ASN A 188 -1.71 -7.27 -14.69
N ILE A 189 -2.91 -6.73 -14.94
CA ILE A 189 -3.33 -6.34 -16.29
C ILE A 189 -3.84 -4.90 -16.35
N ASN A 190 -3.55 -4.22 -17.46
CA ASN A 190 -3.78 -2.78 -17.64
C ASN A 190 -4.42 -2.50 -19.00
N LYS A 191 -5.53 -1.75 -19.04
CA LYS A 191 -6.30 -1.42 -20.27
C LYS A 191 -6.65 -2.65 -21.15
N CYS A 192 -6.97 -3.78 -20.54
CA CYS A 192 -7.31 -5.01 -21.26
C CYS A 192 -8.81 -5.19 -21.44
N TYR A 193 -9.22 -5.89 -22.51
CA TYR A 193 -10.62 -6.23 -22.77
C TYR A 193 -10.73 -7.73 -23.07
N ARG A 194 -11.67 -8.43 -22.41
CA ARG A 194 -11.91 -9.87 -22.62
C ARG A 194 -10.61 -10.70 -22.48
N THR A 195 -9.90 -10.50 -21.37
CA THR A 195 -8.62 -11.16 -21.08
C THR A 195 -8.76 -12.12 -19.90
N PHE A 196 -8.40 -13.39 -20.12
CA PHE A 196 -8.72 -14.52 -19.23
C PHE A 196 -7.48 -15.32 -18.85
N PHE A 197 -7.37 -15.73 -17.58
CA PHE A 197 -6.32 -16.63 -17.06
C PHE A 197 -4.88 -16.17 -17.37
N SER A 198 -4.66 -14.85 -17.42
CA SER A 198 -3.47 -14.23 -18.02
C SER A 198 -2.71 -13.33 -17.04
N THR A 199 -1.43 -13.10 -17.30
CA THR A 199 -0.50 -12.46 -16.36
C THR A 199 0.38 -11.40 -17.04
N ASP A 200 0.61 -10.25 -16.41
CA ASP A 200 1.50 -9.20 -16.93
C ASP A 200 1.12 -8.67 -18.34
N CYS A 201 -0.18 -8.49 -18.61
CA CYS A 201 -0.68 -8.08 -19.93
C CYS A 201 -1.16 -6.62 -19.96
N GLU A 202 -0.76 -5.85 -20.98
CA GLU A 202 -1.08 -4.41 -21.12
C GLU A 202 -1.67 -4.13 -22.52
N GLU A 203 -2.77 -3.36 -22.58
CA GLU A 203 -3.43 -2.95 -23.84
C GLU A 203 -3.77 -4.13 -24.77
N CYS A 204 -4.29 -5.24 -24.21
CA CYS A 204 -4.60 -6.48 -24.92
C CYS A 204 -6.12 -6.76 -25.05
N GLN A 205 -6.53 -7.42 -26.14
CA GLN A 205 -7.93 -7.76 -26.43
C GLN A 205 -8.11 -9.24 -26.80
N ASP A 206 -9.13 -9.92 -26.23
CA ASP A 206 -9.47 -11.31 -26.56
C ASP A 206 -8.23 -12.23 -26.44
N VAL A 207 -7.64 -12.23 -25.24
CA VAL A 207 -6.39 -12.92 -24.90
C VAL A 207 -6.61 -13.95 -23.78
N TYR A 208 -6.10 -15.16 -23.98
CA TYR A 208 -6.36 -16.31 -23.12
C TYR A 208 -5.04 -16.98 -22.69
N PHE A 209 -4.94 -17.39 -21.42
CA PHE A 209 -3.81 -18.16 -20.85
C PHE A 209 -2.41 -17.62 -21.21
N SER A 210 -2.24 -16.30 -21.27
CA SER A 210 -1.03 -15.64 -21.77
C SER A 210 -0.26 -14.87 -20.70
N LYS A 211 1.04 -14.69 -20.90
CA LYS A 211 1.95 -13.97 -20.01
C LYS A 211 2.77 -12.91 -20.75
N ASP A 212 3.00 -11.76 -20.13
CA ASP A 212 3.87 -10.68 -20.65
C ASP A 212 3.54 -10.28 -22.10
N CYS A 213 2.26 -10.07 -22.44
CA CYS A 213 1.87 -9.64 -23.78
C CYS A 213 1.39 -8.19 -23.78
N VAL A 214 1.80 -7.39 -24.78
CA VAL A 214 1.41 -5.97 -24.89
C VAL A 214 0.90 -5.64 -26.28
N GLY A 215 -0.21 -4.89 -26.37
CA GLY A 215 -0.83 -4.51 -27.65
C GLY A 215 -1.34 -5.70 -28.49
N CYS A 216 -1.54 -6.86 -27.88
CA CYS A 216 -1.86 -8.10 -28.58
C CYS A 216 -3.37 -8.34 -28.68
N SER A 217 -3.83 -8.96 -29.77
CA SER A 217 -5.26 -9.23 -29.99
C SER A 217 -5.52 -10.61 -30.60
N SER A 218 -6.48 -11.38 -30.07
CA SER A 218 -6.70 -12.78 -30.49
C SER A 218 -5.42 -13.61 -30.35
N CYS A 219 -4.97 -13.80 -29.11
CA CYS A 219 -3.79 -14.58 -28.76
C CYS A 219 -4.08 -15.59 -27.66
N PHE A 220 -3.38 -16.73 -27.71
CA PHE A 220 -3.53 -17.82 -26.76
C PHE A 220 -2.14 -18.32 -26.32
N GLY A 221 -1.90 -18.47 -25.03
CA GLY A 221 -0.62 -18.99 -24.55
C GLY A 221 0.62 -18.14 -24.88
N CYS A 222 0.46 -16.84 -25.20
CA CYS A 222 1.61 -16.01 -25.59
C CYS A 222 2.51 -15.68 -24.39
N ILE A 223 3.80 -15.49 -24.63
CA ILE A 223 4.85 -15.36 -23.59
C ILE A 223 5.88 -14.29 -24.00
N GLY A 224 5.51 -13.01 -23.96
CA GLY A 224 6.40 -11.91 -24.36
C GLY A 224 6.04 -11.14 -25.65
N LEU A 225 4.89 -11.40 -26.27
CA LEU A 225 4.57 -10.78 -27.59
C LEU A 225 4.28 -9.26 -27.49
N ARG A 226 4.57 -8.56 -28.59
CA ARG A 226 4.36 -7.11 -28.75
C ARG A 226 3.65 -6.82 -30.08
N ASN A 227 2.47 -6.21 -30.02
CA ASN A 227 1.67 -5.81 -31.19
C ASN A 227 1.42 -6.95 -32.20
N LYS A 228 1.03 -8.14 -31.71
CA LYS A 228 0.78 -9.35 -32.53
C LYS A 228 -0.68 -9.83 -32.44
N ARG A 229 -1.09 -10.60 -33.46
CA ARG A 229 -2.44 -11.15 -33.60
C ARG A 229 -2.41 -12.54 -34.20
N PHE A 230 -3.38 -13.38 -33.80
CA PHE A 230 -3.53 -14.76 -34.26
C PHE A 230 -2.30 -15.62 -33.94
N ASN A 231 -1.80 -15.50 -32.70
CA ASN A 231 -0.66 -16.28 -32.21
C ASN A 231 -1.09 -17.29 -31.15
N ILE A 232 -0.52 -18.50 -31.22
CA ILE A 232 -0.69 -19.57 -30.23
C ILE A 232 0.70 -20.03 -29.78
N PHE A 233 1.03 -19.92 -28.49
CA PHE A 233 2.37 -20.21 -27.93
C PHE A 233 3.51 -19.55 -28.74
N ASN A 234 3.42 -18.23 -28.92
CA ASN A 234 4.27 -17.38 -29.78
C ASN A 234 4.29 -17.70 -31.29
N LYS A 235 3.86 -18.88 -31.75
CA LYS A 235 3.76 -19.23 -33.18
C LYS A 235 2.62 -18.47 -33.88
N PRO A 236 2.83 -17.87 -35.07
CA PRO A 236 1.77 -17.18 -35.82
C PRO A 236 0.90 -18.15 -36.62
N TYR A 237 -0.37 -17.77 -36.83
CA TYR A 237 -1.37 -18.48 -37.61
C TYR A 237 -2.08 -17.51 -38.58
N SER A 238 -2.74 -18.05 -39.62
CA SER A 238 -3.74 -17.28 -40.36
C SER A 238 -4.98 -17.06 -39.48
N LYS A 239 -5.81 -16.03 -39.78
CA LYS A 239 -7.05 -15.76 -39.01
C LYS A 239 -7.90 -17.02 -38.85
N ASN A 240 -8.19 -17.71 -39.95
CA ASN A 240 -9.03 -18.92 -39.96
C ASN A 240 -8.33 -20.09 -39.25
N GLY A 241 -7.01 -20.23 -39.44
CA GLY A 241 -6.22 -21.26 -38.74
C GLY A 241 -6.18 -21.05 -37.23
N TYR A 242 -6.14 -19.81 -36.75
CA TYR A 242 -6.23 -19.51 -35.31
C TYR A 242 -7.58 -19.96 -34.74
N PHE A 243 -8.71 -19.53 -35.32
CA PHE A 243 -10.03 -19.91 -34.81
C PHE A 243 -10.25 -21.43 -34.86
N ALA A 244 -9.83 -22.10 -35.94
CA ALA A 244 -9.89 -23.56 -36.05
C ALA A 244 -9.03 -24.31 -35.02
N GLU A 245 -7.96 -23.72 -34.47
CA GLU A 245 -7.26 -24.29 -33.31
C GLU A 245 -7.99 -23.99 -31.99
N ILE A 246 -8.54 -22.79 -31.80
CA ILE A 246 -9.28 -22.40 -30.59
C ILE A 246 -10.55 -23.24 -30.39
N GLU A 247 -11.28 -23.57 -31.47
CA GLU A 247 -12.47 -24.43 -31.44
C GLU A 247 -12.21 -25.85 -30.89
N LYS A 248 -10.94 -26.30 -30.86
CA LYS A 248 -10.55 -27.59 -30.28
C LYS A 248 -10.36 -27.54 -28.76
N ILE A 249 -10.41 -26.36 -28.15
CA ILE A 249 -10.02 -26.12 -26.76
C ILE A 249 -11.27 -25.88 -25.91
N ASP A 250 -11.72 -26.93 -25.21
CA ASP A 250 -12.72 -26.77 -24.16
C ASP A 250 -12.12 -26.01 -22.96
N ILE A 251 -12.55 -24.75 -22.80
CA ILE A 251 -12.30 -23.93 -21.61
C ILE A 251 -13.56 -23.76 -20.75
N GLY A 252 -14.67 -24.39 -21.14
CA GLY A 252 -15.96 -24.34 -20.45
C GLY A 252 -16.08 -25.40 -19.35
N SER A 253 -15.47 -26.58 -19.52
CA SER A 253 -15.34 -27.55 -18.43
C SER A 253 -14.12 -27.24 -17.55
N PHE A 254 -14.26 -27.51 -16.25
CA PHE A 254 -13.16 -27.43 -15.28
C PHE A 254 -11.95 -28.28 -15.73
N LYS A 255 -12.17 -29.49 -16.24
CA LYS A 255 -11.12 -30.39 -16.72
C LYS A 255 -10.35 -29.80 -17.90
N GLY A 256 -11.05 -29.25 -18.89
CA GLY A 256 -10.46 -28.62 -20.07
C GLY A 256 -9.69 -27.35 -19.73
N LYS A 257 -10.27 -26.47 -18.88
CA LYS A 257 -9.59 -25.31 -18.29
C LYS A 257 -8.30 -25.73 -17.58
N SER A 258 -8.35 -26.67 -16.64
CA SER A 258 -7.17 -27.07 -15.86
C SER A 258 -6.07 -27.72 -16.71
N LEU A 259 -6.43 -28.51 -17.73
CA LEU A 259 -5.45 -29.05 -18.69
C LEU A 259 -4.76 -27.92 -19.47
N THR A 260 -5.55 -26.98 -19.98
CA THR A 260 -5.08 -25.80 -20.73
C THR A 260 -4.17 -24.90 -19.88
N GLN A 261 -4.56 -24.66 -18.63
CA GLN A 261 -3.81 -23.84 -17.67
C GLN A 261 -2.45 -24.48 -17.36
N ASN A 262 -2.42 -25.79 -17.13
CA ASN A 262 -1.18 -26.54 -16.90
C ASN A 262 -0.28 -26.54 -18.16
N GLN A 263 -0.83 -26.80 -19.35
CA GLN A 263 -0.08 -26.75 -20.61
C GLN A 263 0.55 -25.36 -20.81
N SER A 264 -0.20 -24.29 -20.53
CA SER A 264 0.28 -22.92 -20.68
C SER A 264 1.35 -22.59 -19.66
N LEU A 265 1.15 -22.93 -18.38
CA LEU A 265 2.16 -22.76 -17.33
C LEU A 265 3.48 -23.47 -17.67
N GLN A 266 3.44 -24.72 -18.19
CA GLN A 266 4.65 -25.42 -18.61
C GLN A 266 5.36 -24.72 -19.79
N LYS A 267 4.60 -24.11 -20.72
CA LYS A 267 5.19 -23.27 -21.78
C LYS A 267 5.77 -21.96 -21.23
N TRP A 268 5.13 -21.34 -20.25
CA TRP A 268 5.67 -20.16 -19.56
C TRP A 268 6.99 -20.49 -18.88
N LEU A 269 7.05 -21.56 -18.07
CA LEU A 269 8.25 -22.00 -17.36
C LEU A 269 9.42 -22.38 -18.29
N SER A 270 9.13 -22.81 -19.52
CA SER A 270 10.15 -23.11 -20.54
C SER A 270 10.79 -21.88 -21.21
N TRP A 271 10.40 -20.67 -20.81
CA TRP A 271 10.76 -19.42 -21.49
C TRP A 271 11.46 -18.43 -20.55
N PRO A 272 12.45 -17.64 -21.02
CA PRO A 272 13.15 -16.66 -20.19
C PRO A 272 12.19 -15.75 -19.42
N HIS A 273 12.37 -15.69 -18.10
CA HIS A 273 11.61 -14.84 -17.20
C HIS A 273 12.42 -13.57 -16.86
N LYS A 274 11.70 -12.46 -16.67
CA LYS A 274 12.31 -11.21 -16.22
C LYS A 274 12.63 -11.30 -14.74
N PHE A 275 13.80 -10.78 -14.34
CA PHE A 275 14.14 -10.56 -12.94
C PHE A 275 13.20 -9.54 -12.25
N MET A 276 12.67 -8.56 -12.99
CA MET A 276 11.71 -7.59 -12.47
C MET A 276 10.78 -7.06 -13.56
N HIS A 277 9.61 -6.58 -13.15
CA HIS A 277 8.73 -5.75 -13.98
C HIS A 277 9.02 -4.26 -13.79
N GLY A 278 9.15 -3.52 -14.90
CA GLY A 278 9.39 -2.07 -14.86
C GLY A 278 9.79 -1.44 -16.19
N ARG A 279 9.83 -0.10 -16.23
CA ARG A 279 10.38 0.70 -17.35
C ARG A 279 10.86 2.07 -16.89
N LYS A 280 11.86 2.63 -17.59
CA LYS A 280 12.45 3.98 -17.34
C LYS A 280 13.04 4.18 -15.93
N ASN A 281 13.87 3.24 -15.46
CA ASN A 281 14.48 3.32 -14.12
C ASN A 281 16.01 3.54 -14.18
N ASN A 282 16.59 4.09 -13.10
CA ASN A 282 18.03 4.36 -12.99
C ASN A 282 18.53 4.09 -11.55
N ASN A 283 19.31 3.02 -11.34
CA ASN A 283 19.61 2.42 -10.02
C ASN A 283 18.35 1.98 -9.24
N VAL A 284 18.06 0.69 -9.23
CA VAL A 284 16.78 0.11 -8.78
C VAL A 284 16.96 -1.38 -8.45
N LEU A 285 16.16 -1.93 -7.54
CA LEU A 285 15.89 -3.36 -7.47
C LEU A 285 14.46 -3.65 -6.93
N GLY A 286 13.94 -4.82 -7.29
CA GLY A 286 12.54 -5.00 -7.70
C GLY A 286 11.47 -5.24 -6.60
N GLU A 287 10.18 -5.25 -6.97
CA GLU A 287 9.64 -5.36 -8.34
C GLU A 287 8.33 -4.59 -8.60
N TYR A 288 7.94 -4.50 -9.88
CA TYR A 288 6.92 -3.60 -10.44
C TYR A 288 7.24 -2.11 -10.20
N ILE A 289 8.36 -1.64 -10.77
CA ILE A 289 8.87 -0.28 -10.55
C ILE A 289 8.93 0.51 -11.87
N TYR A 290 8.36 1.72 -11.91
CA TYR A 290 8.22 2.50 -13.14
C TYR A 290 8.62 3.98 -12.91
N ASN A 291 9.46 4.53 -13.79
CA ASN A 291 9.95 5.91 -13.76
C ASN A 291 10.71 6.32 -12.47
N SER A 292 11.49 5.41 -11.85
CA SER A 292 12.14 5.67 -10.54
C SER A 292 13.67 5.69 -10.59
N LYS A 293 14.30 6.35 -9.60
CA LYS A 293 15.76 6.53 -9.49
C LYS A 293 16.28 6.25 -8.07
N ASN A 294 17.42 5.56 -7.95
CA ASN A 294 18.09 5.21 -6.69
C ASN A 294 17.18 4.49 -5.64
N VAL A 295 16.74 3.25 -5.90
CA VAL A 295 15.80 2.51 -5.03
C VAL A 295 16.33 1.13 -4.60
N SER A 296 16.22 0.77 -3.31
CA SER A 296 16.52 -0.57 -2.80
C SER A 296 15.96 -0.86 -1.38
N ASN A 297 15.27 -1.95 -1.05
CA ASN A 297 14.57 -2.95 -1.87
C ASN A 297 13.06 -2.83 -1.59
N SER A 298 12.21 -2.97 -2.60
CA SER A 298 10.86 -2.39 -2.54
C SER A 298 9.86 -3.04 -3.50
N TRP A 299 8.66 -3.34 -3.02
CA TRP A 299 7.62 -3.96 -3.82
C TRP A 299 6.52 -2.95 -4.19
N ARG A 300 6.34 -2.75 -5.51
CA ARG A 300 5.40 -1.84 -6.21
C ARG A 300 5.56 -0.34 -5.94
N ILE A 301 6.29 0.40 -6.78
CA ILE A 301 6.45 1.87 -6.67
C ILE A 301 6.43 2.53 -8.05
N SER A 302 5.95 3.77 -8.20
CA SER A 302 6.14 4.56 -9.43
C SER A 302 6.38 6.06 -9.18
N ASN A 303 7.30 6.64 -9.96
CA ASN A 303 7.74 8.03 -9.91
C ASN A 303 8.42 8.44 -8.57
N SER A 304 9.43 7.70 -8.13
CA SER A 304 10.15 8.00 -6.87
C SER A 304 11.67 8.12 -7.04
N GLU A 305 12.30 8.94 -6.17
CA GLU A 305 13.75 9.13 -6.10
C GLU A 305 14.29 8.77 -4.70
N ASN A 306 15.42 8.07 -4.59
CA ASN A 306 16.15 7.79 -3.33
C ASN A 306 15.37 7.02 -2.23
N CYS A 307 14.28 6.32 -2.52
CA CYS A 307 13.50 5.60 -1.50
C CYS A 307 14.06 4.20 -1.22
N LYS A 308 14.44 3.89 0.04
CA LYS A 308 14.81 2.53 0.47
C LYS A 308 13.70 1.86 1.30
N TYR A 309 13.65 0.53 1.26
CA TYR A 309 12.73 -0.36 2.01
C TYR A 309 11.20 -0.07 1.94
N CYS A 310 10.75 0.93 1.18
CA CYS A 310 9.32 1.28 1.01
C CYS A 310 8.51 0.17 0.32
N GLN A 311 7.20 0.14 0.58
CA GLN A 311 6.29 -0.89 0.04
C GLN A 311 4.96 -0.26 -0.40
N ASN A 312 4.57 -0.52 -1.66
CA ASN A 312 3.44 0.06 -2.38
C ASN A 312 3.45 1.61 -2.37
N LEU A 313 3.82 2.29 -3.46
CA LEU A 313 3.60 3.74 -3.62
C LEU A 313 3.22 4.10 -5.06
N LEU A 314 1.93 4.43 -5.23
CA LEU A 314 1.28 4.83 -6.47
C LEU A 314 0.26 5.92 -6.07
N THR A 315 0.32 7.17 -6.53
CA THR A 315 1.25 7.85 -7.46
C THR A 315 1.43 9.31 -6.94
N PRO A 316 1.79 10.37 -7.70
CA PRO A 316 2.59 10.49 -8.90
C PRO A 316 3.99 11.11 -8.68
N THR A 317 4.37 11.43 -7.44
CA THR A 317 5.75 11.83 -7.06
C THR A 317 6.13 11.35 -5.66
N SER A 318 7.39 10.98 -5.43
CA SER A 318 7.97 10.87 -4.07
C SER A 318 9.50 11.05 -4.04
N ARG A 319 10.09 11.46 -2.92
CA ARG A 319 11.56 11.42 -2.68
C ARG A 319 11.96 10.96 -1.29
N ASP A 320 13.16 10.35 -1.23
CA ASP A 320 13.84 9.77 -0.08
C ASP A 320 12.92 9.50 1.11
N CYS A 321 12.07 8.49 0.93
CA CYS A 321 11.23 7.90 1.97
C CYS A 321 11.79 6.53 2.35
N PHE A 322 11.77 6.23 3.65
CA PHE A 322 12.32 5.01 4.26
C PHE A 322 11.44 4.71 5.50
N ASP A 323 10.57 3.71 5.60
CA ASP A 323 10.27 2.57 4.76
C ASP A 323 8.73 2.56 4.56
N TYR A 324 8.21 3.68 4.03
CA TYR A 324 6.80 4.05 4.04
C TYR A 324 5.88 3.02 3.36
N THR A 325 4.77 2.68 4.00
CA THR A 325 3.98 1.48 3.65
C THR A 325 2.56 1.84 3.17
N ASN A 326 2.41 2.12 1.87
CA ASN A 326 1.15 2.29 1.11
C ASN A 326 0.31 3.58 1.29
N TRP A 327 -0.95 3.54 0.81
CA TRP A 327 -1.45 4.54 -0.16
C TRP A 327 -1.33 6.00 0.29
N GLY A 328 -0.75 6.80 -0.59
CA GLY A 328 -0.26 8.14 -0.29
C GLY A 328 0.25 8.80 -1.56
N GLN A 329 0.15 10.14 -1.63
CA GLN A 329 0.42 10.90 -2.85
C GLN A 329 1.25 12.16 -2.61
N MET A 330 2.06 12.48 -3.62
CA MET A 330 3.05 13.58 -3.73
C MET A 330 3.80 13.88 -2.42
N ALA A 331 4.71 12.99 -2.02
CA ALA A 331 5.33 12.95 -0.70
C ALA A 331 6.87 12.94 -0.67
N GLU A 332 7.49 13.81 0.12
CA GLU A 332 8.93 13.82 0.47
C GLU A 332 9.01 14.19 1.98
N LEU A 333 9.94 13.77 2.86
CA LEU A 333 11.20 13.01 2.83
C LEU A 333 11.16 12.01 4.01
N VAL A 334 10.19 11.10 3.96
CA VAL A 334 9.50 10.60 5.18
C VAL A 334 10.22 9.42 5.86
N TYR A 335 10.34 9.50 7.19
CA TYR A 335 10.94 8.46 8.05
C TYR A 335 10.17 8.31 9.38
N ASN A 336 9.28 7.35 9.63
CA ASN A 336 9.01 6.08 8.95
C ASN A 336 7.56 5.67 9.32
N SER A 337 6.67 5.35 8.36
CA SER A 337 5.20 5.44 8.61
C SER A 337 4.30 4.51 7.78
N LEU A 338 3.12 4.22 8.33
CA LEU A 338 1.98 3.49 7.76
C LEU A 338 0.71 4.23 8.23
N GLN A 339 0.10 5.16 7.50
CA GLN A 339 0.06 5.40 6.05
C GLN A 339 -0.35 6.87 5.81
N CYS A 340 0.19 7.63 4.84
CA CYS A 340 -0.28 9.03 4.66
C CYS A 340 -0.29 9.61 3.24
N GLY A 341 -1.17 10.59 3.05
CA GLY A 341 -1.28 11.48 1.89
C GLY A 341 -2.04 12.76 2.27
N GLU A 342 -2.64 13.54 1.38
CA GLU A 342 -2.47 13.70 -0.06
C GLU A 342 -2.59 15.24 -0.27
N ASN A 343 -1.54 16.03 -0.37
CA ASN A 343 -0.10 15.73 -0.53
C ASN A 343 0.69 15.90 0.79
N VAL A 344 2.00 15.60 0.80
CA VAL A 344 2.81 15.52 2.04
C VAL A 344 4.21 16.16 1.88
N TYR A 345 4.64 17.04 2.80
CA TYR A 345 6.06 17.46 2.92
C TYR A 345 6.34 18.20 4.24
N ASP A 346 6.86 17.62 5.32
CA ASP A 346 7.51 16.31 5.53
C ASP A 346 7.03 15.68 6.87
N VAL A 347 7.35 14.41 7.17
CA VAL A 347 6.80 13.62 8.29
C VAL A 347 7.87 12.72 8.95
N LYS A 348 7.75 12.53 10.27
CA LYS A 348 8.43 11.50 11.06
C LYS A 348 7.44 10.56 11.80
N PHE A 349 7.97 9.55 12.46
CA PHE A 349 7.38 8.23 12.79
C PHE A 349 5.87 8.18 13.09
N SER A 350 5.05 7.68 12.16
CA SER A 350 3.60 8.00 12.13
C SER A 350 2.65 6.85 11.73
N VAL A 351 1.41 6.91 12.23
CA VAL A 351 0.22 6.17 11.77
C VAL A 351 -0.99 7.12 11.75
N SER A 352 -2.01 6.98 10.91
CA SER A 352 -2.00 7.37 9.49
C SER A 352 -2.44 8.84 9.34
N SER A 353 -2.29 9.47 8.17
CA SER A 353 -2.85 10.83 7.96
C SER A 353 -3.22 11.22 6.53
N PHE A 354 -4.28 12.02 6.35
CA PHE A 354 -4.90 12.36 5.06
C PHE A 354 -5.39 13.83 5.02
N PRO A 355 -5.79 14.34 3.83
CA PRO A 355 -5.15 15.48 3.17
C PRO A 355 -5.18 16.79 3.98
N ALA A 356 -4.13 17.62 3.99
CA ALA A 356 -2.80 17.49 3.39
C ALA A 356 -1.75 17.86 4.45
N VAL A 357 -0.60 17.19 4.44
CA VAL A 357 0.16 16.92 5.69
C VAL A 357 1.57 17.51 5.67
N LYS A 358 1.93 18.19 6.77
CA LYS A 358 3.31 18.66 7.05
C LYS A 358 3.60 18.59 8.55
N SER A 359 4.84 18.26 8.90
CA SER A 359 5.46 18.30 10.23
C SER A 359 4.70 17.58 11.34
N ILE A 360 4.81 16.25 11.35
CA ILE A 360 4.32 15.35 12.40
C ILE A 360 5.50 14.53 12.95
N TYR A 361 5.59 14.37 14.28
CA TYR A 361 6.58 13.49 14.92
C TYR A 361 6.01 12.13 15.32
N TYR A 362 4.78 12.09 15.83
CA TYR A 362 4.04 10.88 16.21
C TYR A 362 2.54 11.08 16.01
N SER A 363 1.83 10.05 15.56
CA SER A 363 0.38 10.09 15.27
C SER A 363 -0.22 8.69 15.39
N VAL A 364 -1.49 8.60 15.82
CA VAL A 364 -2.35 7.41 15.68
C VAL A 364 -3.71 7.82 15.12
N PHE A 365 -3.70 8.11 13.81
CA PHE A 365 -4.80 8.49 12.93
C PHE A 365 -5.40 9.91 13.11
N CYS A 366 -4.98 10.85 12.26
CA CYS A 366 -5.52 12.21 12.14
C CYS A 366 -5.58 12.65 10.66
N ALA A 367 -6.63 13.30 10.18
CA ALA A 367 -6.73 13.65 8.75
C ALA A 367 -7.47 14.97 8.44
N SER A 368 -7.05 16.04 9.12
CA SER A 368 -6.43 17.19 8.45
C SER A 368 -5.95 18.15 9.54
N SER A 369 -4.68 18.06 9.94
CA SER A 369 -4.13 18.76 11.11
C SER A 369 -2.61 18.94 10.97
N SER A 370 -2.03 19.95 11.64
CA SER A 370 -0.60 20.30 11.55
C SER A 370 0.03 20.56 12.92
N ASN A 371 1.36 20.42 13.02
CA ASN A 371 2.14 20.62 14.25
C ASN A 371 1.64 19.75 15.42
N LEU A 372 1.98 18.45 15.36
CA LEU A 372 1.41 17.41 16.22
C LEU A 372 2.49 16.56 16.91
N PHE A 373 2.33 16.34 18.21
CA PHE A 373 3.22 15.51 19.03
C PHE A 373 2.43 14.42 19.80
N ALA A 374 2.25 13.26 19.16
CA ALA A 374 1.46 12.11 19.60
C ALA A 374 -0.01 12.44 19.97
N CYS A 375 -0.80 12.68 18.92
CA CYS A 375 -2.26 12.77 19.00
C CYS A 375 -2.95 11.50 18.45
N VAL A 376 -4.19 11.25 18.90
CA VAL A 376 -5.00 10.09 18.55
C VAL A 376 -6.41 10.58 18.15
N GLY A 377 -6.78 10.48 16.87
CA GLY A 377 -8.16 10.72 16.41
C GLY A 377 -8.60 12.16 16.02
N LEU A 378 -7.73 13.18 16.09
CA LEU A 378 -8.10 14.58 15.83
C LEU A 378 -8.31 14.93 14.33
N ARG A 379 -9.22 15.89 14.07
CA ARG A 379 -9.47 16.53 12.75
C ARG A 379 -9.52 18.06 12.86
N ASN A 380 -8.98 18.76 11.87
CA ASN A 380 -9.05 20.22 11.70
C ASN A 380 -8.54 21.03 12.91
N LYS A 381 -7.47 20.57 13.57
CA LYS A 381 -6.79 21.27 14.68
C LYS A 381 -5.30 21.50 14.35
N GLN A 382 -4.63 22.32 15.16
CA GLN A 382 -3.19 22.57 15.07
C GLN A 382 -2.57 22.84 16.43
N TYR A 383 -1.27 22.55 16.62
CA TYR A 383 -0.53 22.69 17.88
C TYR A 383 -1.15 21.83 19.00
N CYS A 384 -0.99 20.50 18.89
CA CYS A 384 -1.66 19.56 19.79
C CYS A 384 -0.70 18.47 20.34
N ILE A 385 -0.91 18.13 21.62
CA ILE A 385 -0.18 17.10 22.37
C ILE A 385 -1.21 16.32 23.20
N LEU A 386 -1.20 14.98 23.17
CA LEU A 386 -2.14 14.12 23.92
C LEU A 386 -3.62 14.57 23.84
N ASN A 387 -4.08 14.87 22.63
CA ASN A 387 -5.41 15.43 22.31
C ASN A 387 -5.78 16.79 22.92
N LYS A 388 -4.90 17.43 23.69
CA LYS A 388 -5.07 18.82 24.12
C LYS A 388 -4.50 19.77 23.07
N GLN A 389 -5.21 20.87 22.81
CA GLN A 389 -4.76 21.95 21.93
C GLN A 389 -4.13 23.08 22.76
N TYR A 390 -3.04 23.65 22.23
CA TYR A 390 -2.23 24.69 22.86
C TYR A 390 -2.13 25.93 21.94
N THR A 391 -1.62 27.05 22.47
CA THR A 391 -1.09 28.12 21.62
C THR A 391 0.18 27.65 20.90
N LYS A 392 0.59 28.39 19.86
CA LYS A 392 1.82 28.10 19.10
C LYS A 392 3.04 28.19 20.01
N GLU A 393 3.07 29.22 20.84
CA GLU A 393 4.18 29.58 21.72
C GLU A 393 4.37 28.54 22.85
N GLU A 394 3.27 28.10 23.48
CA GLU A 394 3.30 26.99 24.44
C GLU A 394 3.78 25.68 23.80
N TYR A 395 3.30 25.36 22.59
CA TYR A 395 3.70 24.15 21.86
C TYR A 395 5.19 24.17 21.49
N GLU A 396 5.70 25.30 20.99
CA GLU A 396 7.11 25.48 20.60
C GLU A 396 8.06 25.48 21.82
N GLU A 397 7.61 25.86 23.02
CA GLU A 397 8.38 25.68 24.27
C GLU A 397 8.30 24.24 24.81
N LEU A 398 7.11 23.64 24.80
CA LEU A 398 6.84 22.37 25.48
C LEU A 398 7.41 21.16 24.74
N VAL A 399 7.32 21.09 23.41
CA VAL A 399 7.78 19.92 22.64
C VAL A 399 9.29 19.66 22.80
N PRO A 400 10.20 20.64 22.69
CA PRO A 400 11.64 20.43 22.96
C PRO A 400 11.93 19.98 24.39
N ARG A 401 11.12 20.40 25.37
CA ARG A 401 11.26 19.97 26.78
C ARG A 401 10.84 18.51 26.97
N ILE A 402 9.79 18.05 26.29
CA ILE A 402 9.36 16.63 26.31
C ILE A 402 10.37 15.75 25.58
N ILE A 403 10.91 16.18 24.43
CA ILE A 403 11.92 15.43 23.66
C ILE A 403 13.21 15.20 24.46
N LYS A 404 13.52 16.09 25.42
CA LYS A 404 14.72 16.02 26.27
C LYS A 404 14.56 15.14 27.53
N HIS A 405 13.35 14.73 27.87
CA HIS A 405 13.00 14.05 29.12
C HIS A 405 12.92 12.52 28.94
#